data_AF-A0AAW3UPL4-F1
#
_entry.id   AF-A0AAW3UPL4-F1
#
_cell.length_a   1.000
_cell.length_b   1.000
_cell.length_c   1.000
_cell.angle_alpha   90.00
_cell.angle_beta   90.00
_cell.angle_gamma   90.00
#
_symmetry.space_group_name_H-M   'P 1'
#
loop_
_entity.id
_entity.type
_entity.pdbx_description
1 polymer ?
#
loop_
_entity_poly.entity_id
_entity_poly.type
_entity_poly.pdbx_seq_one_letter_code
_entity_poly.pdbx_strand_id
1 'polypeptide(L)'
;MAARYAADAGLTANMNGTTNPMNTMNATGATSATGATRTQLDAARWHWQHGPIDLILSADGEPSAVQAAYEVCWARFVDVLPELVGELRLLRQPVPGHSAHSDCILKGPVARRMWSACHPHRARYITPMAAVAGSVADELITAFAREGIARAFINNGGDIALYLTEGQQYRVGVFADLAAFSGAKLPGAQALDANLTLDAAMPIRGVATSGWRGRSFSLGIADSVTVLARNAATADAAATIIANAVNLDHPGVVRRPASSLKDDSDLGDMLVTVDVPSLPQPLIDFALARGVEAARRLQEQGLIEGAALFLQGRARVAGLHDQETLVRNRAGTTSLGQQRATGNLK
;
A
#
# COMPACT_ATOMS: atom_id res chain seq x y z
N MET A 1 -9.35 15.00 3.12
CA MET A 1 -8.13 15.75 3.50
C MET A 1 -6.96 14.79 3.31
N ALA A 2 -6.27 14.88 2.18
CA ALA A 2 -5.42 13.85 1.62
C ALA A 2 -4.13 13.60 2.44
N ALA A 3 -3.85 12.34 2.76
CA ALA A 3 -2.57 11.91 3.31
C ALA A 3 -1.52 11.95 2.20
N ARG A 4 -0.62 12.93 2.29
CA ARG A 4 0.47 13.16 1.34
C ARG A 4 1.60 12.18 1.64
N TYR A 5 1.75 11.13 0.85
CA TYR A 5 3.00 10.35 0.83
C TYR A 5 4.01 11.04 -0.09
N ALA A 6 5.21 11.28 0.43
CA ALA A 6 6.37 11.68 -0.35
C ALA A 6 7.18 10.42 -0.68
N ALA A 7 7.18 10.00 -1.94
CA ALA A 7 8.33 9.30 -2.48
C ALA A 7 9.42 10.35 -2.62
N ASP A 8 10.31 10.45 -1.62
CA ASP A 8 11.39 11.42 -1.63
C ASP A 8 12.46 10.94 -2.63
N ALA A 9 12.52 11.58 -3.79
CA ALA A 9 13.58 11.38 -4.77
C ALA A 9 14.82 12.15 -4.30
N GLY A 10 15.67 11.51 -3.50
CA GLY A 10 16.99 12.04 -3.18
C GLY A 10 17.85 12.14 -4.44
N LEU A 11 17.96 13.34 -5.01
CA LEU A 11 18.80 13.67 -6.15
C LEU A 11 20.19 14.11 -5.64
N THR A 12 21.25 13.38 -5.98
CA THR A 12 22.61 13.94 -6.02
C THR A 12 23.10 13.87 -7.45
N ALA A 13 22.97 14.98 -8.18
CA ALA A 13 23.69 15.23 -9.41
C ALA A 13 24.49 16.53 -9.26
N ASN A 14 25.77 16.45 -9.58
CA ASN A 14 26.78 17.48 -9.38
C ASN A 14 26.95 18.31 -10.67
N MET A 15 27.26 19.60 -10.47
CA MET A 15 27.92 20.56 -11.38
C MET A 15 27.12 21.42 -12.39
N ASN A 16 27.28 22.73 -12.14
CA ASN A 16 27.55 23.86 -13.04
C ASN A 16 26.50 24.35 -14.07
N GLY A 17 25.75 25.37 -13.62
CA GLY A 17 25.70 26.71 -14.23
C GLY A 17 25.35 26.87 -15.71
N THR A 18 24.14 27.38 -16.00
CA THR A 18 23.92 28.70 -16.64
C THR A 18 22.42 28.99 -16.74
N THR A 19 22.07 30.25 -16.45
CA THR A 19 20.71 30.79 -16.36
C THR A 19 20.08 31.08 -17.72
N ASN A 20 18.79 30.77 -17.90
CA ASN A 20 17.91 31.61 -18.73
C ASN A 20 16.41 31.45 -18.34
N PRO A 21 15.61 32.53 -18.28
CA PRO A 21 14.24 32.50 -17.77
C PRO A 21 13.16 32.45 -18.87
N MET A 22 11.92 32.27 -18.43
CA MET A 22 10.63 32.34 -19.15
C MET A 22 10.07 31.05 -19.76
N ASN A 23 9.15 30.41 -19.02
CA ASN A 23 7.77 30.25 -19.51
C ASN A 23 6.82 29.94 -18.34
N THR A 24 6.05 30.92 -17.90
CA THR A 24 4.90 30.73 -17.01
C THR A 24 3.68 30.38 -17.85
N MET A 25 3.36 29.09 -17.99
CA MET A 25 2.04 28.65 -18.46
C MET A 25 1.20 28.19 -17.27
N ASN A 26 0.06 28.85 -17.11
CA ASN A 26 -1.01 28.51 -16.17
C ASN A 26 -1.51 27.08 -16.43
N ALA A 27 -1.37 26.19 -15.44
CA ALA A 27 -2.04 24.90 -15.44
C ALA A 27 -3.51 25.08 -15.02
N THR A 28 -4.40 25.12 -16.00
CA THR A 28 -5.85 25.05 -15.79
C THR A 28 -6.27 23.60 -15.55
N GLY A 29 -6.99 23.35 -14.45
CA GLY A 29 -7.57 22.03 -14.17
C GLY A 29 -8.55 21.63 -15.26
N ALA A 30 -8.27 20.53 -15.96
CA ALA A 30 -9.18 19.97 -16.94
C ALA A 30 -10.21 19.09 -16.21
N THR A 31 -11.44 19.58 -16.11
CA THR A 31 -12.59 18.80 -15.64
C THR A 31 -13.18 18.06 -16.83
N SER A 32 -13.20 16.73 -16.78
CA SER A 32 -13.90 15.91 -17.78
C SER A 32 -15.41 15.91 -17.50
N ALA A 33 -16.23 15.73 -18.53
CA ALA A 33 -17.70 15.66 -18.41
C ALA A 33 -18.21 14.52 -17.49
N THR A 34 -17.31 13.64 -17.03
CA THR A 34 -17.56 12.43 -16.23
C THR A 34 -17.24 12.60 -14.74
N GLY A 35 -16.85 13.80 -14.30
CA GLY A 35 -16.55 14.11 -12.89
C GLY A 35 -15.15 13.69 -12.43
N ALA A 36 -14.29 13.20 -13.33
CA ALA A 36 -12.87 12.97 -13.04
C ALA A 36 -12.07 14.29 -13.17
N THR A 37 -11.16 14.53 -12.22
CA THR A 37 -10.29 15.70 -12.16
C THR A 37 -8.82 15.30 -12.08
N ARG A 38 -7.93 16.13 -12.66
CA ARG A 38 -6.48 16.04 -12.48
C ARG A 38 -5.89 17.40 -12.14
N THR A 39 -5.00 17.44 -11.17
CA THR A 39 -4.28 18.65 -10.76
C THR A 39 -2.82 18.32 -10.53
N GLN A 40 -1.93 19.18 -11.00
CA GLN A 40 -0.50 19.04 -10.73
C GLN A 40 -0.21 19.53 -9.31
N LEU A 41 0.45 18.70 -8.49
CA LEU A 41 0.79 19.06 -7.11
C LEU A 41 2.12 19.81 -7.02
N ASP A 42 3.08 19.41 -7.85
CA ASP A 42 4.40 20.00 -7.99
C ASP A 42 5.02 19.60 -9.34
N ALA A 43 6.29 19.93 -9.56
CA ALA A 43 6.97 19.65 -10.82
C ALA A 43 6.98 18.17 -11.23
N ALA A 44 6.90 17.24 -10.28
CA ALA A 44 7.02 15.80 -10.53
C ALA A 44 5.72 15.02 -10.33
N ARG A 45 4.78 15.52 -9.52
CA ARG A 45 3.61 14.75 -9.06
C ARG A 45 2.27 15.31 -9.50
N TRP A 46 1.37 14.38 -9.80
CA TRP A 46 -0.03 14.64 -10.08
C TRP A 46 -0.94 14.10 -8.97
N HIS A 47 -2.08 14.76 -8.80
CA HIS A 47 -3.22 14.30 -8.03
C HIS A 47 -4.42 14.14 -8.95
N TRP A 48 -4.94 12.92 -9.07
CA TRP A 48 -6.11 12.61 -9.89
C TRP A 48 -7.21 12.05 -9.00
N GLN A 49 -8.46 12.46 -9.25
CA GLN A 49 -9.60 12.03 -8.46
C GLN A 49 -10.79 11.70 -9.34
N HIS A 50 -11.48 10.59 -9.03
CA HIS A 50 -12.77 10.24 -9.60
C HIS A 50 -13.60 9.49 -8.56
N GLY A 51 -14.61 10.17 -7.99
CA GLY A 51 -15.37 9.64 -6.87
C GLY A 51 -14.45 9.23 -5.70
N PRO A 52 -14.48 7.95 -5.25
CA PRO A 52 -13.64 7.46 -4.15
C PRO A 52 -12.22 7.07 -4.56
N ILE A 53 -11.89 7.12 -5.86
CA ILE A 53 -10.55 6.85 -6.36
C ILE A 53 -9.72 8.13 -6.26
N ASP A 54 -8.62 8.07 -5.52
CA ASP A 54 -7.78 9.21 -5.16
C ASP A 54 -6.31 8.84 -5.39
N LEU A 55 -5.71 9.34 -6.46
CA LEU A 55 -4.40 8.91 -6.94
C LEU A 55 -3.35 10.00 -6.77
N ILE A 56 -2.19 9.60 -6.25
CA ILE A 56 -0.93 10.33 -6.39
C ILE A 56 -0.04 9.54 -7.33
N LEU A 57 0.45 10.18 -8.39
CA LEU A 57 1.28 9.52 -9.39
C LEU A 57 2.43 10.41 -9.88
N SER A 58 3.50 9.77 -10.31
CA SER A 58 4.69 10.40 -10.88
C SER A 58 5.39 9.43 -11.82
N ALA A 59 6.16 9.96 -12.76
CA ALA A 59 6.99 9.20 -13.67
C ALA A 59 8.23 10.00 -14.06
N ASP A 60 9.34 9.28 -14.18
CA ASP A 60 10.62 9.78 -14.67
C ASP A 60 10.94 9.13 -16.01
N GLY A 61 11.49 9.91 -16.93
CA GLY A 61 11.82 9.46 -18.29
C GLY A 61 11.94 10.62 -19.26
N GLU A 62 11.95 10.29 -20.54
CA GLU A 62 11.94 11.27 -21.63
C GLU A 62 10.64 12.10 -21.58
N PRO A 63 10.71 13.44 -21.61
CA PRO A 63 9.54 14.29 -21.41
C PRO A 63 8.35 13.99 -22.34
N SER A 64 8.62 13.67 -23.61
CA SER A 64 7.58 13.31 -24.59
C SER A 64 6.93 11.96 -24.29
N ALA A 65 7.71 10.97 -23.85
CA ALA A 65 7.22 9.65 -23.46
C ALA A 65 6.37 9.74 -22.19
N VAL A 66 6.83 10.49 -21.20
CA VAL A 66 6.12 10.74 -19.93
C VAL A 66 4.79 11.44 -20.19
N GLN A 67 4.78 12.51 -21.00
CA GLN A 67 3.53 13.19 -21.35
C GLN A 67 2.56 12.25 -22.07
N ALA A 68 3.04 11.46 -23.03
CA ALA A 68 2.21 10.50 -23.75
C ALA A 68 1.66 9.40 -22.82
N ALA A 69 2.44 8.93 -21.84
CA ALA A 69 1.99 7.97 -20.84
C ALA A 69 0.88 8.55 -19.96
N TYR A 70 1.01 9.81 -19.52
CA TYR A 70 -0.03 10.48 -18.74
C TYR A 70 -1.34 10.63 -19.51
N GLU A 71 -1.31 10.95 -20.81
CA GLU A 71 -2.55 11.08 -21.58
C GLU A 71 -3.25 9.73 -21.81
N VAL A 72 -2.50 8.66 -22.07
CA VAL A 72 -3.07 7.29 -22.15
C VAL A 72 -3.64 6.85 -20.81
N CYS A 73 -2.89 7.08 -19.73
CA CYS A 73 -3.32 6.76 -18.36
C CYS A 73 -4.58 7.53 -17.99
N TRP A 74 -4.66 8.83 -18.33
CA TRP A 74 -5.82 9.67 -18.07
C TRP A 74 -7.05 9.20 -18.82
N ALA A 75 -6.91 8.89 -20.11
CA ALA A 75 -8.01 8.34 -20.90
C ALA A 75 -8.56 7.05 -20.27
N ARG A 76 -7.68 6.15 -19.79
CA ARG A 76 -8.11 4.94 -19.09
C ARG A 76 -8.78 5.25 -17.75
N PHE A 77 -8.20 6.15 -16.96
CA PHE A 77 -8.67 6.50 -15.61
C PHE A 77 -10.14 6.94 -15.58
N VAL A 78 -10.56 7.72 -16.58
CA VAL A 78 -11.94 8.22 -16.70
C VAL A 78 -12.99 7.10 -16.75
N ASP A 79 -12.65 5.94 -17.33
CA ASP A 79 -13.58 4.83 -17.55
C ASP A 79 -13.59 3.80 -16.41
N VAL A 80 -12.57 3.81 -15.54
CA VAL A 80 -12.41 2.80 -14.47
C VAL A 80 -13.59 2.80 -13.49
N LEU A 81 -14.00 3.96 -12.99
CA LEU A 81 -15.08 4.02 -12.00
C LEU A 81 -16.43 3.58 -12.58
N PRO A 82 -16.89 4.06 -13.77
CA PRO A 82 -18.12 3.58 -14.39
C PRO A 82 -18.15 2.06 -14.59
N GLU A 83 -17.05 1.46 -15.05
CA GLU A 83 -16.93 0.00 -15.21
C GLU A 83 -17.11 -0.73 -13.87
N LEU A 84 -16.41 -0.30 -12.82
CA LEU A 84 -16.51 -0.90 -11.49
C LEU A 84 -17.91 -0.74 -10.90
N VAL A 85 -18.56 0.42 -11.10
CA VAL A 85 -19.95 0.64 -10.67
C VAL A 85 -20.90 -0.32 -11.38
N GLY A 86 -20.69 -0.59 -12.67
CA GLY A 86 -21.46 -1.57 -13.44
C GLY A 86 -21.41 -2.98 -12.88
N GLU A 87 -20.31 -3.37 -12.23
CA GLU A 87 -20.12 -4.70 -11.62
C GLU A 87 -20.20 -4.70 -10.09
N LEU A 88 -20.51 -3.56 -9.46
CA LEU A 88 -20.38 -3.36 -8.00
C LEU A 88 -21.17 -4.38 -7.18
N ARG A 89 -22.36 -4.76 -7.64
CA ARG A 89 -23.18 -5.77 -6.96
C ARG A 89 -22.46 -7.11 -6.84
N LEU A 90 -21.73 -7.53 -7.87
CA LEU A 90 -20.97 -8.78 -7.89
C LEU A 90 -19.66 -8.64 -7.10
N LEU A 91 -19.00 -7.48 -7.21
CA LEU A 91 -17.76 -7.17 -6.50
C LEU A 91 -17.93 -7.17 -4.96
N ARG A 92 -19.13 -6.87 -4.47
CA ARG A 92 -19.48 -6.93 -3.04
C ARG A 92 -19.85 -8.33 -2.54
N GLN A 93 -19.92 -9.33 -3.42
CA GLN A 93 -20.20 -10.70 -2.99
C GLN A 93 -18.91 -11.40 -2.53
N PRO A 94 -19.00 -12.26 -1.50
CA PRO A 94 -17.84 -13.04 -1.07
C PRO A 94 -17.38 -13.96 -2.20
N VAL A 95 -16.06 -14.13 -2.33
CA VAL A 95 -15.50 -15.13 -3.25
C VAL A 95 -15.87 -16.53 -2.71
N PRO A 96 -16.60 -17.36 -3.47
CA PRO A 96 -17.06 -18.66 -2.96
C PRO A 96 -15.88 -19.58 -2.63
N GLY A 97 -15.89 -20.18 -1.44
CA GLY A 97 -14.80 -21.04 -0.97
C GLY A 97 -14.52 -22.26 -1.87
N HIS A 98 -15.55 -22.78 -2.54
CA HIS A 98 -15.47 -23.92 -3.44
C HIS A 98 -15.21 -23.53 -4.91
N SER A 99 -15.05 -22.24 -5.23
CA SER A 99 -14.84 -21.81 -6.62
C SER A 99 -13.45 -22.17 -7.16
N ALA A 100 -13.41 -22.63 -8.40
CA ALA A 100 -12.20 -22.67 -9.22
C ALA A 100 -11.88 -21.27 -9.76
N HIS A 101 -10.61 -21.01 -10.12
CA HIS A 101 -10.20 -19.69 -10.65
C HIS A 101 -10.97 -19.31 -11.93
N SER A 102 -11.31 -20.30 -12.75
CA SER A 102 -12.09 -20.16 -13.98
C SER A 102 -13.55 -19.73 -13.77
N ASP A 103 -14.07 -19.81 -12.56
CA ASP A 103 -15.48 -19.50 -12.25
C ASP A 103 -15.74 -17.98 -12.14
N CYS A 104 -14.73 -17.15 -12.39
CA CYS A 104 -14.85 -15.70 -12.35
C CYS A 104 -15.88 -15.19 -13.38
N ILE A 105 -17.00 -14.68 -12.87
CA ILE A 105 -18.10 -14.15 -13.68
C ILE A 105 -17.90 -12.69 -14.12
N LEU A 106 -16.96 -11.98 -13.48
CA LEU A 106 -16.67 -10.57 -13.74
C LEU A 106 -16.06 -10.40 -15.13
N LYS A 107 -16.34 -9.26 -15.77
CA LYS A 107 -15.99 -8.99 -17.17
C LYS A 107 -14.89 -7.96 -17.31
N GLY A 108 -14.97 -6.86 -16.57
CA GLY A 108 -14.00 -5.76 -16.64
C GLY A 108 -12.61 -6.20 -16.18
N PRO A 109 -11.54 -5.66 -16.80
CA PRO A 109 -10.17 -6.07 -16.48
C PRO A 109 -9.82 -5.79 -15.01
N VAL A 110 -10.25 -4.63 -14.47
CA VAL A 110 -10.04 -4.27 -13.06
C VAL A 110 -10.81 -5.20 -12.14
N ALA A 111 -12.08 -5.45 -12.42
CA ALA A 111 -12.93 -6.35 -11.62
C ALA A 111 -12.39 -7.79 -11.59
N ARG A 112 -11.94 -8.32 -12.73
CA ARG A 112 -11.30 -9.64 -12.81
C ARG A 112 -9.99 -9.70 -12.03
N ARG A 113 -9.19 -8.64 -12.06
CA ARG A 113 -7.96 -8.53 -11.27
C ARG A 113 -8.25 -8.55 -9.77
N MET A 114 -9.26 -7.80 -9.32
CA MET A 114 -9.71 -7.78 -7.92
C MET A 114 -10.09 -9.19 -7.44
N TRP A 115 -10.91 -9.89 -8.22
CA TRP A 115 -11.32 -11.26 -7.90
C TRP A 115 -10.15 -12.24 -7.89
N SER A 116 -9.24 -12.14 -8.87
CA SER A 116 -8.05 -12.98 -8.94
C SER A 116 -7.12 -12.79 -7.75
N ALA A 117 -6.96 -11.56 -7.26
CA ALA A 117 -6.17 -11.26 -6.07
C ALA A 117 -6.82 -11.82 -4.79
N CYS A 118 -8.15 -11.82 -4.71
CA CYS A 118 -8.89 -12.33 -3.55
C CYS A 118 -9.07 -13.86 -3.55
N HIS A 119 -9.06 -14.50 -4.73
CA HIS A 119 -9.33 -15.94 -4.90
C HIS A 119 -8.44 -16.88 -4.04
N PRO A 120 -7.12 -16.65 -3.88
CA PRO A 120 -6.29 -17.46 -3.00
C PRO A 120 -6.74 -17.44 -1.53
N HIS A 121 -7.48 -16.40 -1.12
CA HIS A 121 -7.91 -16.19 0.26
C HIS A 121 -9.34 -16.67 0.56
N ARG A 122 -10.06 -17.20 -0.45
CA ARG A 122 -11.49 -17.60 -0.40
C ARG A 122 -11.88 -18.64 0.67
N ALA A 123 -10.90 -19.30 1.30
CA ALA A 123 -11.15 -20.15 2.46
C ALA A 123 -11.60 -19.35 3.70
N ARG A 124 -11.38 -18.03 3.69
CA ARG A 124 -11.91 -17.06 4.64
C ARG A 124 -12.88 -16.13 3.92
N TYR A 125 -13.67 -15.42 4.70
CA TYR A 125 -14.48 -14.34 4.14
C TYR A 125 -13.59 -13.27 3.52
N ILE A 126 -13.78 -13.02 2.23
CA ILE A 126 -13.17 -11.94 1.47
C ILE A 126 -14.06 -11.64 0.26
N THR A 127 -14.20 -10.37 -0.08
CA THR A 127 -14.87 -9.92 -1.30
C THR A 127 -13.81 -9.33 -2.24
N PRO A 128 -14.05 -9.29 -3.56
CA PRO A 128 -13.20 -8.55 -4.50
C PRO A 128 -12.89 -7.11 -4.07
N MET A 129 -13.76 -6.46 -3.28
CA MET A 129 -13.54 -5.09 -2.78
C MET A 129 -12.24 -4.94 -1.98
N ALA A 130 -11.71 -6.01 -1.39
CA ALA A 130 -10.44 -6.02 -0.65
C ALA A 130 -9.19 -5.78 -1.53
N ALA A 131 -9.33 -5.73 -2.86
CA ALA A 131 -8.24 -5.51 -3.80
C ALA A 131 -8.50 -4.32 -4.75
N VAL A 132 -9.52 -3.49 -4.46
CA VAL A 132 -9.97 -2.45 -5.39
C VAL A 132 -8.87 -1.42 -5.67
N ALA A 133 -8.19 -0.95 -4.63
CA ALA A 133 -7.26 0.15 -4.76
C ALA A 133 -5.99 -0.28 -5.50
N GLY A 134 -5.45 -1.44 -5.11
CA GLY A 134 -4.34 -2.08 -5.80
C GLY A 134 -4.67 -2.45 -7.25
N SER A 135 -5.87 -2.97 -7.53
CA SER A 135 -6.26 -3.35 -8.91
C SER A 135 -6.42 -2.15 -9.84
N VAL A 136 -6.86 -1.01 -9.32
CA VAL A 136 -6.90 0.26 -10.07
C VAL A 136 -5.49 0.76 -10.34
N ALA A 137 -4.60 0.73 -9.34
CA ALA A 137 -3.21 1.15 -9.53
C ALA A 137 -2.49 0.27 -10.58
N ASP A 138 -2.67 -1.06 -10.51
CA ASP A 138 -2.11 -2.02 -11.48
C ASP A 138 -2.66 -1.83 -12.90
N GLU A 139 -3.93 -1.44 -13.05
CA GLU A 139 -4.50 -1.15 -14.37
C GLU A 139 -3.82 0.05 -15.02
N LEU A 140 -3.69 1.13 -14.24
CA LEU A 140 -3.25 2.42 -14.75
C LEU A 140 -1.73 2.48 -14.96
N ILE A 141 -0.95 1.76 -14.14
CA ILE A 141 0.51 1.77 -14.26
C ILE A 141 0.97 1.18 -15.61
N THR A 142 0.13 0.37 -16.26
CA THR A 142 0.44 -0.22 -17.58
C THR A 142 0.68 0.82 -18.67
N ALA A 143 0.10 2.02 -18.57
CA ALA A 143 0.34 3.12 -19.51
C ALA A 143 1.80 3.62 -19.51
N PHE A 144 2.54 3.34 -18.44
CA PHE A 144 3.95 3.73 -18.27
C PHE A 144 4.92 2.63 -18.72
N ALA A 145 4.44 1.43 -19.07
CA ALA A 145 5.25 0.33 -19.57
C ALA A 145 5.60 0.52 -21.05
N ARG A 146 6.40 1.55 -21.36
CA ARG A 146 6.79 1.92 -22.73
C ARG A 146 8.21 2.49 -22.77
N GLU A 147 8.80 2.46 -23.96
CA GLU A 147 10.11 3.05 -24.22
C GLU A 147 10.14 4.54 -23.83
N GLY A 148 11.28 4.97 -23.27
CA GLY A 148 11.48 6.33 -22.77
C GLY A 148 10.97 6.56 -21.34
N ILE A 149 10.31 5.59 -20.71
CA ILE A 149 9.99 5.66 -19.27
C ILE A 149 11.06 4.92 -18.47
N ALA A 150 11.64 5.58 -17.46
CA ALA A 150 12.59 4.97 -16.54
C ALA A 150 11.86 4.33 -15.35
N ARG A 151 10.98 5.08 -14.70
CA ARG A 151 10.18 4.57 -13.57
C ARG A 151 8.90 5.35 -13.42
N ALA A 152 7.89 4.72 -12.83
CA ALA A 152 6.64 5.39 -12.46
C ALA A 152 6.04 4.75 -11.21
N PHE A 153 5.19 5.50 -10.51
CA PHE A 153 4.35 4.94 -9.46
C PHE A 153 2.94 5.51 -9.54
N ILE A 154 1.97 4.72 -9.07
CA ILE A 154 0.60 5.15 -8.81
C ILE A 154 0.22 4.68 -7.41
N ASN A 155 -0.11 5.62 -6.52
CA ASN A 155 -0.55 5.38 -5.16
C ASN A 155 -2.03 5.72 -5.02
N ASN A 156 -2.86 4.73 -4.69
CA ASN A 156 -4.28 4.86 -4.43
C ASN A 156 -4.59 4.71 -2.93
N GLY A 157 -4.24 5.72 -2.14
CA GLY A 157 -4.57 5.76 -0.71
C GLY A 157 -3.82 4.73 0.17
N GLY A 158 -2.61 4.34 -0.22
CA GLY A 158 -1.77 3.36 0.49
C GLY A 158 -1.39 2.15 -0.36
N ASP A 159 -2.10 1.94 -1.48
CA ASP A 159 -1.89 0.83 -2.41
C ASP A 159 -1.17 1.35 -3.66
N ILE A 160 0.07 0.91 -3.83
CA ILE A 160 1.06 1.46 -4.74
C ILE A 160 1.43 0.43 -5.79
N ALA A 161 1.20 0.75 -7.06
CA ALA A 161 1.78 0.05 -8.19
C ALA A 161 3.06 0.76 -8.67
N LEU A 162 4.08 -0.01 -8.99
CA LEU A 162 5.40 0.48 -9.41
C LEU A 162 5.72 -0.01 -10.82
N TYR A 163 6.32 0.86 -11.62
CA TYR A 163 7.04 0.52 -12.84
C TYR A 163 8.50 0.93 -12.66
N LEU A 164 9.43 0.03 -12.96
CA LEU A 164 10.86 0.19 -12.73
C LEU A 164 11.62 -0.51 -13.86
N THR A 165 12.42 0.25 -14.62
CA THR A 165 13.42 -0.30 -15.56
C THR A 165 14.77 -0.52 -14.86
N GLU A 166 15.67 -1.25 -15.52
CA GLU A 166 17.00 -1.56 -14.99
C GLU A 166 17.75 -0.32 -14.50
N GLY A 167 18.42 -0.44 -13.35
CA GLY A 167 19.13 0.66 -12.70
C GLY A 167 18.25 1.67 -11.95
N GLN A 168 16.93 1.55 -12.02
CA GLN A 168 16.01 2.40 -11.26
C GLN A 168 15.63 1.78 -9.92
N GLN A 169 15.31 2.66 -8.96
CA GLN A 169 14.88 2.27 -7.63
C GLN A 169 13.85 3.24 -7.05
N TYR A 170 13.06 2.78 -6.09
CA TYR A 170 12.24 3.61 -5.20
C TYR A 170 12.60 3.35 -3.75
N ARG A 171 12.53 4.40 -2.93
CA ARG A 171 12.52 4.28 -1.47
C ARG A 171 11.09 4.40 -0.98
N VAL A 172 10.58 3.33 -0.38
CA VAL A 172 9.23 3.27 0.19
C VAL A 172 9.32 3.46 1.69
N GLY A 173 8.65 4.50 2.18
CA GLY A 173 8.51 4.79 3.60
C GLY A 173 7.31 4.05 4.19
N VAL A 174 7.49 3.41 5.35
CA VAL A 174 6.41 2.73 6.10
C VAL A 174 6.14 3.50 7.39
N PHE A 175 4.86 3.82 7.63
CA PHE A 175 4.40 4.51 8.84
C PHE A 175 3.58 3.57 9.72
N ALA A 176 3.89 3.54 11.02
CA ALA A 176 3.21 2.76 12.04
C ALA A 176 2.00 3.51 12.64
N ASP A 177 2.00 4.85 12.61
CA ASP A 177 0.91 5.66 13.16
C ASP A 177 0.47 6.78 12.19
N LEU A 178 -0.58 6.50 11.43
CA LEU A 178 -1.22 7.47 10.54
C LEU A 178 -2.03 8.54 11.31
N ALA A 179 -2.46 8.26 12.54
CA ALA A 179 -3.30 9.16 13.33
C ALA A 179 -2.51 10.31 13.97
N ALA A 180 -1.23 10.10 14.28
CA ALA A 180 -0.32 11.16 14.75
C ALA A 180 -0.04 12.27 13.71
N PHE A 181 -0.49 12.09 12.45
CA PHE A 181 -0.19 12.98 11.33
C PHE A 181 -1.31 13.96 10.94
N SER A 182 -2.44 13.97 11.64
CA SER A 182 -3.51 14.94 11.38
C SER A 182 -3.16 16.34 11.89
N GLY A 183 -2.41 17.12 11.10
CA GLY A 183 -2.43 18.60 11.20
C GLY A 183 -1.11 19.36 11.33
N ALA A 184 0.06 18.71 11.39
CA ALA A 184 1.34 19.42 11.49
C ALA A 184 2.19 19.27 10.22
N LYS A 185 2.72 20.40 9.70
CA LYS A 185 3.80 20.41 8.69
C LYS A 185 4.93 19.51 9.18
N LEU A 186 5.28 18.50 8.37
CA LEU A 186 6.46 17.65 8.56
C LEU A 186 7.72 18.52 8.76
N PRO A 187 8.38 18.50 9.93
CA PRO A 187 9.81 18.76 10.00
C PRO A 187 10.52 17.59 9.33
N GLY A 188 11.48 17.88 8.44
CA GLY A 188 11.96 16.94 7.41
C GLY A 188 12.37 15.53 7.86
N ALA A 189 12.26 14.58 6.92
CA ALA A 189 12.90 13.26 6.80
C ALA A 189 12.98 12.30 8.01
N GLN A 190 12.52 12.66 9.22
CA GLN A 190 12.83 11.95 10.47
C GLN A 190 11.67 11.18 11.12
N ALA A 191 10.51 11.09 10.46
CA ALA A 191 9.31 10.44 11.03
C ALA A 191 8.89 9.15 10.30
N LEU A 192 9.84 8.44 9.67
CA LEU A 192 9.58 7.14 9.04
C LEU A 192 9.97 6.01 10.00
N ASP A 193 9.02 5.12 10.31
CA ASP A 193 9.24 3.98 11.22
C ASP A 193 10.09 2.88 10.56
N ALA A 194 10.02 2.78 9.23
CA ALA A 194 10.95 1.99 8.44
C ALA A 194 11.09 2.53 6.99
N ASN A 195 12.18 2.14 6.33
CA ASN A 195 12.41 2.45 4.92
C ASN A 195 12.87 1.20 4.18
N LEU A 196 12.31 0.97 3.00
CA LEU A 196 12.73 -0.10 2.10
C LEU A 196 13.12 0.47 0.75
N THR A 197 14.29 0.09 0.24
CA THR A 197 14.68 0.38 -1.14
C THR A 197 14.28 -0.79 -2.02
N LEU A 198 13.47 -0.50 -3.03
CA LEU A 198 13.01 -1.43 -4.06
C LEU A 198 13.70 -1.09 -5.36
N ASP A 199 14.51 -2.00 -5.90
CA ASP A 199 15.12 -1.84 -7.21
C ASP A 199 14.43 -2.72 -8.27
N ALA A 200 14.82 -2.51 -9.53
CA ALA A 200 14.25 -3.25 -10.65
C ALA A 200 14.57 -4.75 -10.65
N ALA A 201 15.64 -5.20 -10.00
CA ALA A 201 16.02 -6.61 -9.91
C ALA A 201 15.14 -7.39 -8.92
N MET A 202 14.54 -6.71 -7.95
CA MET A 202 13.50 -7.30 -7.10
C MET A 202 12.21 -7.57 -7.90
N PRO A 203 11.47 -8.66 -7.59
CA PRO A 203 10.21 -8.97 -8.26
C PRO A 203 9.04 -8.08 -7.81
N ILE A 204 9.26 -7.18 -6.84
CA ILE A 204 8.21 -6.37 -6.21
C ILE A 204 7.77 -5.26 -7.15
N ARG A 205 6.47 -5.22 -7.48
CA ARG A 205 5.83 -4.11 -8.20
C ARG A 205 4.55 -3.62 -7.53
N GLY A 206 4.20 -4.20 -6.38
CA GLY A 206 3.06 -3.80 -5.56
C GLY A 206 3.45 -3.61 -4.10
N VAL A 207 2.96 -2.53 -3.50
CA VAL A 207 2.99 -2.29 -2.06
C VAL A 207 1.59 -1.92 -1.60
N ALA A 208 1.12 -2.49 -0.49
CA ALA A 208 -0.20 -2.14 0.05
C ALA A 208 -0.15 -2.03 1.55
N THR A 209 -1.01 -1.19 2.15
CA THR A 209 -1.05 -1.01 3.60
C THR A 209 -2.48 -1.09 4.13
N SER A 210 -2.70 -1.96 5.11
CA SER A 210 -4.01 -2.16 5.76
C SER A 210 -3.88 -2.09 7.29
N GLY A 211 -4.96 -1.71 7.98
CA GLY A 211 -4.98 -1.56 9.44
C GLY A 211 -6.31 -0.98 9.93
N TRP A 212 -6.62 -1.11 11.22
CA TRP A 212 -7.93 -0.69 11.75
C TRP A 212 -8.13 0.82 11.75
N ARG A 213 -7.05 1.61 11.71
CA ARG A 213 -7.07 3.08 11.58
C ARG A 213 -7.06 3.56 10.12
N GLY A 214 -7.06 2.63 9.16
CA GLY A 214 -6.99 2.92 7.73
C GLY A 214 -8.32 3.41 7.15
N ARG A 215 -8.31 3.65 5.82
CA ARG A 215 -9.50 4.02 5.04
C ARG A 215 -10.57 2.91 4.94
N SER A 216 -10.15 1.67 5.16
CA SER A 216 -10.97 0.46 5.00
C SER A 216 -11.16 -0.19 6.37
N PHE A 217 -12.32 -0.79 6.59
CA PHE A 217 -12.59 -1.49 7.84
C PHE A 217 -11.71 -2.74 7.99
N SER A 218 -11.19 -2.94 9.20
CA SER A 218 -10.44 -4.15 9.56
C SER A 218 -11.14 -4.89 10.70
N LEU A 219 -11.07 -6.21 10.66
CA LEU A 219 -11.56 -7.11 11.71
C LEU A 219 -10.48 -7.34 12.79
N GLY A 220 -9.22 -7.10 12.41
CA GLY A 220 -8.05 -7.23 13.28
C GLY A 220 -7.81 -5.96 14.10
N ILE A 221 -6.67 -5.94 14.79
CA ILE A 221 -6.26 -4.83 15.65
C ILE A 221 -4.92 -4.22 15.23
N ALA A 222 -4.29 -4.65 14.13
CA ALA A 222 -3.06 -4.05 13.63
C ALA A 222 -3.24 -2.56 13.30
N ASP A 223 -2.34 -1.71 13.80
CA ASP A 223 -2.33 -0.29 13.45
C ASP A 223 -1.99 -0.12 11.97
N SER A 224 -0.98 -0.85 11.50
CA SER A 224 -0.69 -1.01 10.08
C SER A 224 -0.01 -2.35 9.77
N VAL A 225 -0.28 -2.86 8.57
CA VAL A 225 0.43 -3.95 7.93
C VAL A 225 0.74 -3.52 6.51
N THR A 226 2.02 -3.42 6.17
CA THR A 226 2.48 -3.16 4.81
C THR A 226 2.96 -4.44 4.16
N VAL A 227 2.44 -4.76 2.98
CA VAL A 227 2.78 -5.97 2.22
C VAL A 227 3.46 -5.61 0.91
N LEU A 228 4.45 -6.42 0.53
CA LEU A 228 5.17 -6.35 -0.73
C LEU A 228 4.80 -7.55 -1.59
N ALA A 229 4.38 -7.31 -2.82
CA ALA A 229 4.04 -8.36 -3.77
C ALA A 229 4.44 -7.99 -5.20
N ARG A 230 4.24 -8.94 -6.13
CA ARG A 230 4.57 -8.76 -7.55
C ARG A 230 3.62 -7.81 -8.29
N ASN A 231 2.50 -7.44 -7.68
CA ASN A 231 1.54 -6.46 -8.18
C ASN A 231 0.73 -5.89 -7.01
N ALA A 232 0.16 -4.70 -7.19
CA ALA A 232 -0.53 -3.97 -6.12
C ALA A 232 -1.82 -4.65 -5.69
N ALA A 233 -2.57 -5.27 -6.60
CA ALA A 233 -3.81 -5.98 -6.29
C ALA A 233 -3.59 -7.13 -5.30
N THR A 234 -2.54 -7.94 -5.52
CA THR A 234 -2.17 -9.04 -4.63
C THR A 234 -1.69 -8.53 -3.28
N ALA A 235 -0.91 -7.43 -3.28
CA ALA A 235 -0.48 -6.80 -2.04
C ALA A 235 -1.69 -6.31 -1.20
N ASP A 236 -2.68 -5.67 -1.84
CA ASP A 236 -3.89 -5.10 -1.22
C ASP A 236 -4.74 -6.18 -0.52
N ALA A 237 -5.07 -7.25 -1.26
CA ALA A 237 -5.79 -8.40 -0.71
C ALA A 237 -5.02 -9.05 0.46
N ALA A 238 -3.72 -9.27 0.28
CA ALA A 238 -2.88 -9.90 1.30
C ALA A 238 -2.73 -9.02 2.56
N ALA A 239 -2.57 -7.70 2.40
CA ALA A 239 -2.49 -6.76 3.51
C ALA A 239 -3.76 -6.82 4.36
N THR A 240 -4.93 -6.87 3.73
CA THR A 240 -6.22 -7.04 4.40
C THR A 240 -6.27 -8.36 5.19
N ILE A 241 -5.84 -9.47 4.59
CA ILE A 241 -5.84 -10.80 5.24
C ILE A 241 -4.87 -10.86 6.43
N ILE A 242 -3.68 -10.29 6.29
CA ILE A 242 -2.66 -10.29 7.36
C ILE A 242 -3.06 -9.34 8.48
N ALA A 243 -3.56 -8.13 8.19
CA ALA A 243 -4.06 -7.20 9.18
C ALA A 243 -5.19 -7.82 10.01
N ASN A 244 -6.14 -8.49 9.36
CA ASN A 244 -7.22 -9.21 10.04
C ASN A 244 -6.72 -10.40 10.89
N ALA A 245 -5.55 -10.96 10.59
CA ALA A 245 -4.94 -12.04 11.37
C ALA A 245 -4.17 -11.54 12.61
N VAL A 246 -3.73 -10.27 12.63
CA VAL A 246 -3.23 -9.61 13.85
C VAL A 246 -4.43 -9.33 14.74
N ASN A 247 -4.80 -10.32 15.56
CA ASN A 247 -6.03 -10.26 16.31
C ASN A 247 -6.00 -11.13 17.57
N LEU A 248 -6.77 -10.72 18.58
CA LEU A 248 -7.01 -11.45 19.81
C LEU A 248 -8.38 -11.07 20.38
N ASP A 249 -8.87 -11.90 21.31
CA ASP A 249 -10.05 -11.57 22.09
C ASP A 249 -9.63 -10.81 23.36
N HIS A 250 -10.20 -9.62 23.54
CA HIS A 250 -9.92 -8.76 24.69
C HIS A 250 -11.13 -7.85 24.93
N PRO A 251 -11.63 -7.78 26.18
CA PRO A 251 -12.90 -7.11 26.49
C PRO A 251 -12.89 -5.61 26.20
N GLY A 252 -11.71 -4.98 26.21
CA GLY A 252 -11.57 -3.57 25.87
C GLY A 252 -11.53 -3.26 24.38
N VAL A 253 -11.37 -4.26 23.49
CA VAL A 253 -11.39 -4.01 22.03
C VAL A 253 -12.83 -3.81 21.59
N VAL A 254 -13.15 -2.60 21.13
CA VAL A 254 -14.51 -2.25 20.71
C VAL A 254 -14.68 -2.59 19.24
N ARG A 255 -15.73 -3.35 18.93
CA ARG A 255 -16.11 -3.68 17.56
C ARG A 255 -17.58 -3.36 17.32
N ARG A 256 -17.90 -3.02 16.08
CA ARG A 256 -19.28 -2.73 15.63
C ARG A 256 -19.55 -3.42 14.29
N PRO A 257 -20.82 -3.75 13.98
CA PRO A 257 -21.18 -4.22 12.64
C PRO A 257 -20.77 -3.18 11.58
N ALA A 258 -20.13 -3.61 10.49
CA ALA A 258 -19.70 -2.70 9.42
C ALA A 258 -20.88 -1.94 8.78
N SER A 259 -22.03 -2.61 8.64
CA SER A 259 -23.32 -2.05 8.22
C SER A 259 -23.81 -0.89 9.09
N SER A 260 -23.43 -0.85 10.38
CA SER A 260 -23.79 0.25 11.29
C SER A 260 -22.90 1.50 11.16
N LEU A 261 -21.80 1.38 10.40
CA LEU A 261 -20.81 2.44 10.19
C LEU A 261 -20.83 2.97 8.76
N LYS A 262 -21.16 2.12 7.79
CA LYS A 262 -21.22 2.47 6.37
C LYS A 262 -22.32 1.67 5.68
N ASP A 263 -23.25 2.39 5.06
CA ASP A 263 -24.30 1.81 4.24
C ASP A 263 -23.71 1.00 3.08
N ASP A 264 -24.35 -0.13 2.79
CA ASP A 264 -23.92 -1.09 1.77
C ASP A 264 -22.46 -1.55 1.89
N SER A 265 -21.93 -1.63 3.11
CA SER A 265 -20.63 -2.26 3.35
C SER A 265 -20.64 -3.69 2.81
N ASP A 266 -19.62 -4.04 2.04
CA ASP A 266 -19.41 -5.39 1.55
C ASP A 266 -19.23 -6.39 2.69
N LEU A 267 -18.78 -5.93 3.87
CA LEU A 267 -18.62 -6.75 5.07
C LEU A 267 -19.93 -7.02 5.83
N GLY A 268 -21.05 -6.35 5.48
CA GLY A 268 -22.35 -6.53 6.15
C GLY A 268 -22.27 -6.37 7.67
N ASP A 269 -22.81 -7.35 8.41
CA ASP A 269 -22.84 -7.32 9.88
C ASP A 269 -21.57 -7.83 10.55
N MET A 270 -20.50 -8.12 9.78
CA MET A 270 -19.23 -8.52 10.37
C MET A 270 -18.70 -7.42 11.31
N LEU A 271 -18.19 -7.85 12.45
CA LEU A 271 -17.66 -6.96 13.47
C LEU A 271 -16.29 -6.41 13.05
N VAL A 272 -16.23 -5.11 12.89
CA VAL A 272 -15.01 -4.36 12.55
C VAL A 272 -14.53 -3.58 13.76
N THR A 273 -13.22 -3.47 13.91
CA THR A 273 -12.56 -2.79 15.03
C THR A 273 -12.74 -1.28 14.89
N VAL A 274 -13.24 -0.65 15.95
CA VAL A 274 -13.43 0.81 16.03
C VAL A 274 -12.61 1.45 17.13
N ASP A 275 -12.19 0.68 18.14
CA ASP A 275 -11.26 1.14 19.17
C ASP A 275 -10.42 -0.03 19.70
N VAL A 276 -9.14 0.25 19.96
CA VAL A 276 -8.18 -0.69 20.55
C VAL A 276 -7.54 0.00 21.76
N PRO A 277 -7.76 -0.49 22.99
CA PRO A 277 -7.21 0.12 24.19
C PRO A 277 -5.71 -0.13 24.25
N SER A 278 -4.99 0.55 25.14
CA SER A 278 -3.60 0.16 25.43
C SER A 278 -3.55 -1.29 25.92
N LEU A 279 -2.76 -2.12 25.25
CA LEU A 279 -2.65 -3.55 25.52
C LEU A 279 -1.35 -3.86 26.26
N PRO A 280 -1.35 -4.80 27.22
CA PRO A 280 -0.12 -5.35 27.78
C PRO A 280 0.79 -5.92 26.70
N GLN A 281 2.10 -5.72 26.85
CA GLN A 281 3.12 -6.15 25.89
C GLN A 281 3.01 -7.62 25.44
N PRO A 282 2.72 -8.60 26.34
CA PRO A 282 2.54 -10.00 25.92
C PRO A 282 1.36 -10.22 24.96
N LEU A 283 0.28 -9.44 25.10
CA LEU A 283 -0.88 -9.54 24.20
C LEU A 283 -0.57 -8.94 22.82
N ILE A 284 0.18 -7.82 22.79
CA ILE A 284 0.67 -7.24 21.54
C ILE A 284 1.55 -8.25 20.79
N ASP A 285 2.51 -8.87 21.49
CA ASP A 285 3.41 -9.85 20.90
C ASP A 285 2.65 -11.09 20.40
N PHE A 286 1.62 -11.52 21.14
CA PHE A 286 0.73 -12.62 20.72
C PHE A 286 -0.05 -12.30 19.44
N ALA A 287 -0.69 -11.12 19.35
CA ALA A 287 -1.41 -10.72 18.13
C ALA A 287 -0.48 -10.60 16.93
N LEU A 288 0.69 -9.97 17.11
CA LEU A 288 1.69 -9.83 16.05
C LEU A 288 2.20 -11.19 15.57
N ALA A 289 2.42 -12.16 16.47
CA ALA A 289 2.84 -13.50 16.10
C ALA A 289 1.82 -14.20 15.17
N ARG A 290 0.52 -14.01 15.40
CA ARG A 290 -0.53 -14.53 14.51
C ARG A 290 -0.53 -13.87 13.13
N GLY A 291 -0.24 -12.57 13.07
CA GLY A 291 -0.05 -11.86 11.82
C GLY A 291 1.16 -12.38 11.03
N VAL A 292 2.30 -12.56 11.71
CA VAL A 292 3.52 -13.13 11.11
C VAL A 292 3.25 -14.53 10.56
N GLU A 293 2.52 -15.37 11.30
CA GLU A 293 2.14 -16.71 10.84
C GLU A 293 1.22 -16.67 9.60
N ALA A 294 0.32 -15.68 9.50
CA ALA A 294 -0.44 -15.47 8.28
C ALA A 294 0.45 -15.03 7.11
N ALA A 295 1.36 -14.08 7.34
CA ALA A 295 2.27 -13.58 6.31
C ALA A 295 3.20 -14.69 5.78
N ARG A 296 3.79 -15.50 6.67
CA ARG A 296 4.64 -16.64 6.30
C ARG A 296 3.92 -17.64 5.41
N ARG A 297 2.67 -18.00 5.73
CA ARG A 297 1.86 -18.89 4.88
C ARG A 297 1.61 -18.30 3.49
N LEU A 298 1.36 -17.00 3.38
CA LEU A 298 1.20 -16.35 2.07
C LEU A 298 2.51 -16.30 1.29
N GLN A 299 3.64 -16.12 1.98
CA GLN A 299 4.96 -16.15 1.37
C GLN A 299 5.33 -17.56 0.87
N GLU A 300 5.04 -18.60 1.66
CA GLU A 300 5.22 -20.02 1.25
C GLU A 300 4.38 -20.39 0.03
N GLN A 301 3.21 -19.75 -0.14
CA GLN A 301 2.36 -19.87 -1.32
C GLN A 301 2.84 -19.03 -2.52
N GLY A 302 3.91 -18.24 -2.36
CA GLY A 302 4.44 -17.35 -3.39
C GLY A 302 3.54 -16.14 -3.70
N LEU A 303 2.62 -15.78 -2.81
CA LEU A 303 1.68 -14.67 -3.01
C LEU A 303 2.30 -13.32 -2.63
N ILE A 304 3.21 -13.30 -1.66
CA ILE A 304 3.89 -12.09 -1.19
C ILE A 304 5.40 -12.32 -1.08
N GLU A 305 6.16 -11.23 -1.17
CA GLU A 305 7.62 -11.23 -1.02
C GLU A 305 8.04 -10.82 0.42
N GLY A 306 7.17 -10.08 1.12
CA GLY A 306 7.35 -9.75 2.52
C GLY A 306 6.22 -8.91 3.10
N ALA A 307 6.23 -8.75 4.43
CA ALA A 307 5.29 -7.93 5.18
C ALA A 307 5.94 -7.31 6.42
N ALA A 308 5.57 -6.07 6.75
CA ALA A 308 5.89 -5.39 7.99
C ALA A 308 4.59 -5.11 8.75
N LEU A 309 4.54 -5.48 10.04
CA LEU A 309 3.34 -5.45 10.88
C LEU A 309 3.61 -4.59 12.11
N PHE A 310 2.69 -3.69 12.44
CA PHE A 310 2.82 -2.74 13.53
C PHE A 310 1.59 -2.78 14.45
N LEU A 311 1.84 -2.78 15.76
CA LEU A 311 0.82 -2.71 16.80
C LEU A 311 1.39 -2.03 18.05
N GLN A 312 0.85 -0.87 18.42
CA GLN A 312 1.17 -0.07 19.60
C GLN A 312 2.68 0.10 19.83
N GLY A 313 3.38 0.59 18.81
CA GLY A 313 4.82 0.86 18.85
C GLY A 313 5.72 -0.38 18.72
N ARG A 314 5.14 -1.57 18.51
CA ARG A 314 5.88 -2.82 18.28
C ARG A 314 5.78 -3.21 16.83
N ALA A 315 6.91 -3.66 16.26
CA ALA A 315 7.01 -4.10 14.89
C ALA A 315 7.39 -5.59 14.80
N ARG A 316 6.91 -6.25 13.75
CA ARG A 316 7.40 -7.55 13.27
C ARG A 316 7.49 -7.52 11.75
N VAL A 317 8.39 -8.35 11.21
CA VAL A 317 8.61 -8.51 9.78
C VAL A 317 8.50 -9.99 9.44
N ALA A 318 8.03 -10.28 8.24
CA ALA A 318 8.11 -11.59 7.60
C ALA A 318 8.59 -11.40 6.15
N GLY A 319 9.53 -12.22 5.69
CA GLY A 319 10.07 -12.12 4.32
C GLY A 319 11.26 -11.16 4.19
N LEU A 320 11.70 -10.95 2.94
CA LEU A 320 12.97 -10.34 2.49
C LEU A 320 14.02 -10.08 3.59
N HIS A 321 14.43 -11.23 4.13
CA HIS A 321 15.55 -11.55 5.03
C HIS A 321 15.50 -10.90 6.42
N ASP A 322 14.98 -11.69 7.38
CA ASP A 322 14.70 -11.32 8.77
C ASP A 322 15.79 -10.43 9.42
N GLN A 323 15.28 -9.31 9.99
CA GLN A 323 15.91 -8.31 10.87
C GLN A 323 16.88 -7.26 10.31
N GLU A 324 17.71 -7.51 9.29
CA GLU A 324 18.77 -6.54 8.92
C GLU A 324 18.33 -5.42 7.96
N THR A 325 17.32 -5.66 7.12
CA THR A 325 16.96 -4.72 6.04
C THR A 325 16.04 -3.57 6.47
N LEU A 326 15.28 -3.74 7.57
CA LEU A 326 14.23 -2.80 7.97
C LEU A 326 14.57 -1.92 9.19
N VAL A 327 15.69 -2.18 9.89
CA VAL A 327 16.01 -1.45 11.12
C VAL A 327 17.30 -0.64 10.99
N ARG A 328 17.16 0.63 10.62
CA ARG A 328 18.02 1.69 11.16
C ARG A 328 17.16 2.90 11.56
N ASN A 329 17.11 3.09 12.88
CA ASN A 329 16.40 4.10 13.71
C ASN A 329 15.06 3.58 14.26
N ARG A 330 14.86 3.30 15.56
CA ARG A 330 15.53 3.73 16.82
C ARG A 330 16.03 2.55 17.69
N ALA A 331 17.10 2.81 18.42
CA ALA A 331 17.72 2.00 19.47
C ALA A 331 16.73 1.54 20.58
N GLY A 332 16.92 0.42 21.28
CA GLY A 332 18.15 -0.37 21.43
C GLY A 332 17.92 -1.86 21.62
N THR A 333 18.77 -2.65 20.97
CA THR A 333 18.98 -4.06 21.20
C THR A 333 19.98 -4.22 22.34
N THR A 334 19.53 -4.61 23.52
CA THR A 334 20.41 -5.08 24.59
C THR A 334 20.91 -6.48 24.20
N SER A 335 22.14 -6.58 23.69
CA SER A 335 22.81 -7.87 23.56
C SER A 335 23.54 -8.18 24.88
N LEU A 336 23.20 -9.32 25.49
CA LEU A 336 24.01 -9.90 26.56
C LEU A 336 25.34 -10.38 25.97
N GLY A 337 26.42 -9.63 26.21
CA GLY A 337 27.78 -10.03 25.91
C GLY A 337 28.26 -11.12 26.87
N GLN A 338 28.67 -12.25 26.29
CA GLN A 338 29.44 -13.30 26.94
C GLN A 338 30.72 -12.73 27.55
N GLN A 339 30.87 -12.85 28.88
CA GLN A 339 32.16 -12.68 29.54
C GLN A 339 33.05 -13.90 29.25
N ARG A 340 34.12 -13.67 28.48
CA ARG A 340 35.37 -14.42 28.59
C ARG A 340 36.50 -13.42 28.81
N ALA A 341 37.00 -13.33 30.03
CA ALA A 341 38.25 -12.65 30.35
C ALA A 341 39.30 -13.70 30.68
N THR A 342 40.13 -14.02 29.69
CA THR A 342 41.48 -14.54 29.88
C THR A 342 42.44 -13.36 29.90
N GLY A 343 43.33 -13.26 30.90
CA GLY A 343 44.51 -12.40 30.78
C GLY A 343 45.03 -11.81 32.10
N ASN A 344 45.96 -12.54 32.73
CA ASN A 344 46.96 -12.03 33.67
C ASN A 344 47.67 -10.79 33.12
N LEU A 345 48.01 -9.84 34.00
CA LEU A 345 49.36 -9.25 34.10
C LEU A 345 49.49 -8.36 35.35
N LYS A 346 50.52 -8.72 36.15
CA LYS A 346 51.07 -8.13 37.38
C LYS A 346 50.37 -8.49 38.68
#